data_AF-A0A955RML9-F1
#
_entry.id   AF-A0A955RML9-F1
#
_cell.length_a   1.000
_cell.length_b   1.000
_cell.length_c   1.000
_cell.angle_alpha   90.00
_cell.angle_beta   90.00
_cell.angle_gamma   90.00
#
_symmetry.space_group_name_H-M   'P 1'
#
loop_
_entity.id
_entity.type
_entity.pdbx_description
1 polymer ?
#
loop_
_entity_poly.entity_id
_entity_poly.type
_entity_poly.pdbx_seq_one_letter_code
_entity_poly.pdbx_strand_id
1 'polypeptide(L)'
;MSKKDDLRKQRENTVINNISKKQEKQLAKAITRVVDALKQKFPGIELEYEAQWLLQDVVDSLREHFPEVEFHYYHSSSSMRPDGGILSLRDKKGELRPILIAEKKNQGTNDLRELEGKPKQAKGNAIERLGKNVIGFRTALLHE
;
A
#
# COMPACT_ATOMS: atom_id res chain seq x y z
N MET A 1 -22.22 0.46 22.48
CA MET A 1 -21.93 0.58 21.03
C MET A 1 -21.50 1.99 20.58
N SER A 2 -21.20 2.98 21.46
CA SER A 2 -20.92 4.37 20.99
C SER A 2 -19.46 4.69 20.60
N LYS A 3 -18.46 3.92 21.05
CA LYS A 3 -17.05 4.31 20.87
C LYS A 3 -16.57 4.42 19.40
N LYS A 4 -17.16 3.67 18.46
CA LYS A 4 -16.70 3.64 17.05
C LYS A 4 -17.13 4.87 16.26
N ASP A 5 -18.38 5.31 16.46
CA ASP A 5 -18.92 6.49 15.79
C ASP A 5 -18.36 7.78 16.41
N ASP A 6 -18.14 7.79 17.72
CA ASP A 6 -17.47 8.89 18.42
C ASP A 6 -16.01 9.06 17.94
N LEU A 7 -15.26 7.96 17.75
CA LEU A 7 -13.90 7.97 17.19
C LEU A 7 -13.86 8.42 15.72
N ARG A 8 -14.91 8.13 14.93
CA ARG A 8 -15.04 8.59 13.54
C ARG A 8 -15.22 10.11 13.51
N LYS A 9 -16.16 10.64 14.30
CA LYS A 9 -16.42 12.08 14.41
C LYS A 9 -15.21 12.86 14.93
N GLN A 10 -14.44 12.30 15.87
CA GLN A 10 -13.19 12.90 16.35
C GLN A 10 -12.06 12.95 15.30
N ARG A 11 -12.09 12.06 14.30
CA ARG A 11 -11.04 11.97 13.27
C ARG A 11 -11.40 12.74 12.00
N GLU A 12 -12.68 12.94 11.71
CA GLU A 12 -13.12 13.79 10.60
C GLU A 12 -12.52 15.19 10.73
N ASN A 13 -11.90 15.68 9.65
CA ASN A 13 -11.24 16.99 9.56
C ASN A 13 -9.99 17.22 10.43
N THR A 14 -9.38 16.17 10.99
CA THR A 14 -8.04 16.32 11.60
C THR A 14 -6.99 16.68 10.54
N VAL A 15 -6.03 17.53 10.91
CA VAL A 15 -4.91 17.97 10.03
C VAL A 15 -4.18 16.76 9.40
N ILE A 16 -4.01 15.68 10.18
CA ILE A 16 -3.38 14.44 9.72
C ILE A 16 -4.16 13.81 8.56
N ASN A 17 -5.49 13.75 8.63
CA ASN A 17 -6.32 13.18 7.57
C ASN A 17 -6.27 14.01 6.28
N ASN A 18 -6.23 15.34 6.39
CA ASN A 18 -6.12 16.22 5.22
C ASN A 18 -4.74 16.11 4.57
N ILE A 19 -3.67 16.00 5.36
CA ILE A 19 -2.32 15.76 4.85
C ILE A 19 -2.25 14.41 4.13
N SER A 20 -2.74 13.33 4.75
CA SER A 20 -2.76 11.99 4.13
C SER A 20 -3.48 11.99 2.78
N LYS A 21 -4.68 12.58 2.69
CA LYS A 21 -5.42 12.69 1.41
C LYS A 21 -4.65 13.46 0.33
N LYS A 22 -4.04 14.61 0.68
CA LYS A 22 -3.23 15.40 -0.27
C LYS A 22 -2.05 14.58 -0.78
N GLN A 23 -1.49 13.77 0.09
CA GLN A 23 -0.32 12.98 -0.21
C GLN A 23 -0.63 11.72 -1.01
N GLU A 24 -1.76 11.05 -0.79
CA GLU A 24 -2.27 10.01 -1.69
C GLU A 24 -2.40 10.56 -3.12
N LYS A 25 -2.93 11.78 -3.27
CA LYS A 25 -2.98 12.47 -4.57
C LYS A 25 -1.59 12.76 -5.15
N GLN A 26 -0.60 13.07 -4.32
CA GLN A 26 0.78 13.25 -4.78
C GLN A 26 1.41 11.93 -5.21
N LEU A 27 1.16 10.85 -4.47
CA LEU A 27 1.65 9.52 -4.80
C LEU A 27 1.05 9.04 -6.12
N ALA A 28 -0.26 9.20 -6.32
CA ALA A 28 -0.92 8.92 -7.59
C ALA A 28 -0.27 9.68 -8.76
N LYS A 29 0.01 10.98 -8.59
CA LYS A 29 0.74 11.77 -9.60
C LYS A 29 2.16 11.23 -9.87
N ALA A 30 2.86 10.77 -8.85
CA ALA A 30 4.18 10.18 -9.01
C ALA A 30 4.10 8.87 -9.82
N ILE A 31 3.13 8.00 -9.52
CA ILE A 31 2.88 6.77 -10.27
C ILE A 31 2.55 7.09 -11.73
N THR A 32 1.68 8.06 -12.01
CA THR A 32 1.39 8.49 -13.39
C THR A 32 2.66 8.88 -14.14
N ARG A 33 3.54 9.68 -13.52
CA ARG A 33 4.82 10.07 -14.14
C ARG A 33 5.73 8.88 -14.41
N VAL A 34 5.74 7.88 -13.53
CA VAL A 34 6.49 6.63 -13.74
C VAL A 34 5.93 5.87 -14.94
N VAL A 35 4.61 5.72 -15.02
CA VAL A 35 3.95 5.07 -16.16
C VAL A 35 4.28 5.78 -17.48
N ASP A 36 4.17 7.11 -17.51
CA ASP A 36 4.47 7.91 -18.71
C ASP A 36 5.93 7.74 -19.14
N ALA A 37 6.87 7.82 -18.18
CA ALA A 37 8.29 7.64 -18.45
C ALA A 37 8.62 6.23 -18.95
N LEU A 38 7.98 5.20 -18.40
CA LEU A 38 8.16 3.81 -18.84
C LEU A 38 7.62 3.60 -20.26
N LYS A 39 6.43 4.11 -20.57
CA LYS A 39 5.85 4.02 -21.92
C LYS A 39 6.69 4.77 -22.96
N GLN A 40 7.26 5.92 -22.58
CA GLN A 40 8.16 6.66 -23.46
C GLN A 40 9.47 5.91 -23.70
N LYS A 41 10.07 5.34 -22.64
CA LYS A 41 11.37 4.66 -22.71
C LYS A 41 11.28 3.29 -23.39
N PHE A 42 10.18 2.58 -23.21
CA PHE A 42 9.96 1.24 -23.74
C PHE A 42 8.62 1.19 -24.50
N PRO A 43 8.61 1.65 -25.77
CA PRO A 43 7.40 1.60 -26.58
C PRO A 43 6.87 0.17 -26.72
N GLY A 44 5.56 -0.02 -26.55
CA GLY A 44 4.90 -1.31 -26.72
C GLY A 44 4.83 -2.18 -25.45
N ILE A 45 5.32 -1.71 -24.31
CA ILE A 45 5.02 -2.38 -23.04
C ILE A 45 3.57 -2.18 -22.64
N GLU A 46 2.97 -3.21 -22.04
CA GLU A 46 1.65 -3.13 -21.43
C GLU A 46 1.82 -3.06 -19.91
N LEU A 47 1.29 -1.98 -19.34
CA LEU A 47 1.36 -1.71 -17.91
C LEU A 47 -0.05 -1.77 -17.32
N GLU A 48 -0.17 -2.46 -16.20
CA GLU A 48 -1.43 -2.60 -15.47
C GLU A 48 -1.27 -2.10 -14.04
N TYR A 49 -2.30 -1.38 -13.57
CA TYR A 49 -2.35 -0.87 -12.21
C TYR A 49 -3.44 -1.60 -11.42
N GLU A 50 -3.05 -2.17 -10.29
CA GLU A 50 -3.96 -2.78 -9.34
C GLU A 50 -3.92 -2.01 -8.01
N ALA A 51 -5.10 -1.69 -7.47
CA ALA A 51 -5.18 -1.02 -6.17
C ALA A 51 -4.93 -1.97 -4.99
N GLN A 52 -5.05 -3.28 -5.22
CA GLN A 52 -4.97 -4.30 -4.17
C GLN A 52 -4.68 -5.67 -4.76
N TRP A 53 -4.14 -6.57 -3.92
CA TRP A 53 -4.22 -8.01 -4.14
C TRP A 53 -5.08 -8.67 -3.08
N LEU A 54 -5.92 -9.62 -3.49
CA LEU A 54 -6.64 -10.46 -2.54
C LEU A 54 -5.67 -11.47 -1.93
N LEU A 55 -5.83 -11.74 -0.64
CA LEU A 55 -5.00 -12.75 0.04
C LEU A 55 -5.29 -14.16 -0.48
N GLN A 56 -6.50 -14.44 -0.96
CA GLN A 56 -6.78 -15.75 -1.55
C GLN A 56 -5.90 -15.98 -2.79
N ASP A 57 -5.81 -14.99 -3.70
CA ASP A 57 -5.10 -15.14 -4.98
C ASP A 57 -3.59 -15.31 -4.72
N VAL A 58 -3.06 -14.58 -3.74
CA VAL A 58 -1.67 -14.74 -3.27
C VAL A 58 -1.44 -16.14 -2.69
N VAL A 59 -2.35 -16.62 -1.84
CA VAL A 59 -2.22 -17.94 -1.20
C VAL A 59 -2.33 -19.06 -2.23
N ASP A 60 -3.21 -18.93 -3.22
CA ASP A 60 -3.39 -19.93 -4.26
C ASP A 60 -2.14 -20.02 -5.15
N SER A 61 -1.55 -18.88 -5.52
CA SER A 61 -0.25 -18.82 -6.20
C SER A 61 0.88 -19.46 -5.37
N LEU A 62 0.91 -19.22 -4.05
CA LEU A 62 1.92 -19.82 -3.17
C LEU A 62 1.76 -21.33 -3.03
N ARG A 63 0.53 -21.85 -2.97
CA ARG A 63 0.26 -23.29 -2.90
C ARG A 63 0.70 -24.02 -4.17
N GLU A 64 0.63 -23.36 -5.32
CA GLU A 64 1.11 -23.92 -6.58
C GLU A 64 2.64 -24.09 -6.57
N HIS A 65 3.38 -23.12 -6.02
CA HIS A 65 4.84 -23.11 -6.02
C HIS A 65 5.48 -23.83 -4.82
N PHE A 66 4.76 -23.92 -3.69
CA PHE A 66 5.23 -24.51 -2.44
C PHE A 66 4.16 -25.47 -1.86
N PRO A 67 3.84 -26.58 -2.55
CA PRO A 67 2.76 -27.50 -2.16
C PRO A 67 2.99 -28.19 -0.80
N GLU A 68 4.23 -28.23 -0.32
CA GLU A 68 4.61 -28.77 0.98
C GLU A 68 4.36 -27.81 2.16
N VAL A 69 4.09 -26.53 1.87
CA VAL A 69 3.86 -25.50 2.88
C VAL A 69 2.37 -25.23 3.03
N GLU A 70 1.90 -25.24 4.27
CA GLU A 70 0.50 -24.98 4.57
C GLU A 70 0.23 -23.46 4.67
N PHE A 71 -0.50 -22.92 3.69
CA PHE A 71 -0.91 -21.52 3.65
C PHE A 71 -2.37 -21.33 4.05
N HIS A 72 -2.65 -20.24 4.76
CA HIS A 72 -3.97 -19.92 5.30
C HIS A 72 -4.36 -18.46 5.08
N TYR A 73 -5.64 -18.23 4.82
CA TYR A 73 -6.29 -16.92 4.91
C TYR A 73 -7.67 -17.10 5.56
N TYR A 74 -8.13 -16.08 6.29
CA TYR A 74 -9.38 -16.19 7.08
C TYR A 74 -10.63 -15.78 6.29
N HIS A 75 -10.52 -14.78 5.42
CA HIS A 75 -11.64 -14.26 4.64
C HIS A 75 -11.21 -14.01 3.20
N SER A 76 -12.03 -14.44 2.23
CA SER A 76 -11.80 -14.22 0.79
C SER A 76 -11.76 -12.73 0.42
N SER A 77 -12.39 -11.86 1.20
CA SER A 77 -12.34 -10.41 1.02
C SER A 77 -11.08 -9.73 1.59
N SER A 78 -10.21 -10.49 2.27
CA SER A 78 -8.97 -9.95 2.82
C SER A 78 -8.03 -9.56 1.69
N SER A 79 -7.38 -8.41 1.82
CA SER A 79 -6.50 -7.87 0.78
C SER A 79 -5.32 -7.09 1.35
N MET A 80 -4.24 -7.04 0.58
CA MET A 80 -3.15 -6.09 0.76
C MET A 80 -3.40 -4.89 -0.14
N ARG A 81 -3.45 -3.70 0.45
CA ARG A 81 -3.81 -2.44 -0.22
C ARG A 81 -2.72 -1.41 0.02
N PRO A 82 -1.72 -1.32 -0.87
CA PRO A 82 -0.69 -0.30 -0.76
C PRO A 82 -1.26 1.05 -1.22
N ASP A 83 -0.91 2.15 -0.53
CA ASP A 83 -1.48 3.47 -0.75
C ASP A 83 -1.24 4.00 -2.18
N GLY A 84 -0.16 3.55 -2.82
CA GLY A 84 0.20 3.87 -4.20
C GLY A 84 -0.06 2.75 -5.20
N GLY A 85 -0.73 1.67 -4.78
CA GLY A 85 -1.06 0.53 -5.62
C GLY A 85 0.13 -0.34 -6.02
N ILE A 86 -0.18 -1.29 -6.91
CA ILE A 86 0.73 -2.23 -7.55
C ILE A 86 0.73 -1.90 -9.05
N LEU A 87 1.90 -1.62 -9.60
CA LEU A 87 2.11 -1.45 -11.03
C LEU A 87 2.84 -2.69 -11.54
N SER A 88 2.24 -3.34 -12.53
CA SER A 88 2.72 -4.58 -13.14
C SER A 88 2.96 -4.39 -14.63
N LEU A 89 3.92 -5.15 -15.16
CA LEU A 89 4.16 -5.33 -16.59
C LEU A 89 3.44 -6.59 -17.04
N ARG A 90 2.71 -6.54 -18.16
CA ARG A 90 2.24 -7.77 -18.80
C ARG A 90 3.38 -8.39 -19.61
N ASP A 91 3.73 -9.62 -19.28
CA ASP A 91 4.75 -10.36 -20.01
C ASP A 91 4.21 -10.96 -21.33
N LYS A 92 5.08 -11.63 -22.09
CA LYS A 92 4.73 -12.23 -23.38
C LYS A 92 3.74 -13.40 -23.27
N LYS A 93 3.60 -14.00 -22.10
CA LYS A 93 2.64 -15.08 -21.81
C LYS A 93 1.29 -14.52 -21.36
N GLY A 94 1.20 -13.20 -21.16
CA GLY A 94 0.00 -12.53 -20.67
C GLY A 94 -0.04 -12.41 -19.14
N GLU A 95 1.00 -12.85 -18.43
CA GLU A 95 1.05 -12.81 -16.97
C GLU A 95 1.47 -11.42 -16.48
N LEU A 96 0.91 -10.99 -15.35
CA LEU A 96 1.26 -9.71 -14.72
C LEU A 96 2.47 -9.89 -13.82
N ARG A 97 3.56 -9.20 -14.12
CA ARG A 97 4.82 -9.19 -13.36
C ARG A 97 4.94 -7.87 -12.61
N PRO A 98 4.84 -7.86 -11.28
CA PRO A 98 4.86 -6.63 -10.48
C PRO A 98 6.22 -5.94 -10.57
N ILE A 99 6.24 -4.66 -10.97
CA ILE A 99 7.47 -3.87 -11.14
C ILE A 99 7.61 -2.73 -10.13
N LEU A 100 6.50 -2.28 -9.54
CA LEU A 100 6.51 -1.24 -8.51
C LEU A 100 5.32 -1.40 -7.56
N ILE A 101 5.59 -1.47 -6.27
CA ILE A 101 4.59 -1.40 -5.20
C ILE A 101 4.94 -0.20 -4.34
N ALA A 102 4.03 0.76 -4.21
CA ALA A 102 4.31 2.03 -3.56
C ALA A 102 3.43 2.26 -2.32
N GLU A 103 4.06 2.67 -1.22
CA GLU A 103 3.40 2.92 0.06
C GLU A 103 3.87 4.25 0.63
N LYS A 104 2.99 4.98 1.34
CA LYS A 104 3.39 6.21 2.03
C LYS A 104 2.87 6.24 3.45
N LYS A 105 3.75 6.50 4.42
CA LYS A 105 3.38 6.66 5.82
C LYS A 105 3.86 8.01 6.36
N ASN A 106 2.99 8.64 7.16
CA ASN A 106 3.37 9.79 7.97
C ASN A 106 3.28 9.41 9.44
N GLN A 107 4.24 9.87 10.22
CA GLN A 107 4.19 9.71 11.66
C GLN A 107 4.80 10.91 12.37
N GLY A 108 4.12 11.36 13.42
CA GLY A 108 4.52 12.52 14.21
C GLY A 108 3.96 13.82 13.65
N THR A 109 3.76 14.77 14.56
CA THR A 109 3.29 16.14 14.24
C THR A 109 4.02 17.18 15.11
N ASN A 110 5.20 16.83 15.64
CA ASN A 110 5.91 17.70 16.59
C ASN A 110 6.45 18.97 15.93
N ASP A 111 6.73 18.93 14.63
CA ASP A 111 6.98 20.10 13.78
C ASP A 111 5.80 21.07 13.78
N LEU A 112 4.58 20.57 13.55
CA LEU A 112 3.35 21.38 13.60
C LEU A 112 3.06 21.90 15.01
N ARG A 113 3.32 21.07 16.04
CA ARG A 113 3.11 21.47 17.44
C ARG A 113 4.07 22.57 17.88
N GLU A 114 5.32 22.53 17.42
CA GLU A 114 6.30 23.58 17.68
C GLU A 114 5.85 24.92 17.10
N LEU A 115 5.34 24.93 15.86
CA LEU A 115 4.74 26.11 15.23
C LEU A 115 3.51 26.64 15.98
N GLU A 116 2.75 25.77 16.64
CA GLU A 116 1.59 26.11 17.47
C GLU A 116 1.96 26.48 18.93
N GLY A 117 3.26 26.51 19.28
CA GLY A 117 3.73 26.78 20.64
C GLY A 117 3.38 25.68 21.66
N LYS A 118 3.06 24.48 21.20
CA LYS A 118 2.66 23.34 22.05
C LYS A 118 3.88 22.49 22.45
N PRO A 119 3.84 21.85 23.64
CA PRO A 119 4.91 20.95 24.05
C PRO A 119 5.00 19.74 23.13
N LYS A 120 6.22 19.20 22.99
CA LYS A 120 6.50 17.98 22.22
C LYS A 120 5.72 16.80 22.79
N GLN A 121 5.18 15.97 21.91
CA GLN A 121 4.52 14.73 22.28
C GLN A 121 5.47 13.54 22.13
N ALA A 122 5.20 12.45 22.85
CA ALA A 122 5.90 11.18 22.69
C ALA A 122 5.66 10.59 21.29
N LYS A 123 6.68 9.93 20.71
CA LYS A 123 6.57 9.26 19.42
C LYS A 123 5.83 7.93 19.60
N GLY A 124 4.74 7.73 18.87
CA GLY A 124 4.05 6.42 18.86
C GLY A 124 4.82 5.37 18.05
N ASN A 125 4.22 4.20 17.86
CA ASN A 125 4.80 3.06 17.12
C ASN A 125 3.97 2.64 15.89
N ALA A 126 3.02 3.46 15.44
CA ALA A 126 2.09 3.11 14.36
C ALA A 126 2.78 2.76 13.02
N ILE A 127 4.01 3.22 12.78
CA ILE A 127 4.80 2.90 11.59
C ILE A 127 5.16 1.41 11.48
N GLU A 128 5.21 0.68 12.59
CA GLU A 128 5.52 -0.76 12.60
C GLU A 128 4.54 -1.56 11.73
N ARG A 129 3.31 -1.06 11.57
CA ARG A 129 2.29 -1.66 10.70
C ARG A 129 2.70 -1.74 9.23
N LEU A 130 3.67 -0.94 8.79
CA LEU A 130 4.27 -1.05 7.46
C LEU A 130 4.85 -2.45 7.23
N GLY A 131 5.46 -3.05 8.27
CA GLY A 131 6.10 -4.36 8.19
C GLY A 131 5.16 -5.44 7.69
N LYS A 132 3.86 -5.37 8.02
CA LYS A 132 2.84 -6.32 7.54
C LYS A 132 2.76 -6.35 6.01
N ASN A 133 2.65 -5.18 5.37
CA ASN A 133 2.54 -5.12 3.91
C ASN A 133 3.87 -5.51 3.25
N VAL A 134 5.01 -5.07 3.80
CA VAL A 134 6.34 -5.41 3.26
C VAL A 134 6.56 -6.93 3.28
N ILE A 135 6.29 -7.58 4.42
CA ILE A 135 6.42 -9.04 4.54
C ILE A 135 5.41 -9.73 3.62
N GLY A 136 4.15 -9.28 3.59
CA GLY A 136 3.12 -9.88 2.76
C GLY A 136 3.46 -9.86 1.26
N PHE A 137 3.90 -8.71 0.74
CA PHE A 137 4.33 -8.61 -0.67
C PHE A 137 5.64 -9.36 -0.93
N ARG A 138 6.59 -9.36 0.01
CA ARG A 138 7.80 -10.16 -0.11
C ARG A 138 7.47 -11.66 -0.22
N THR A 139 6.53 -12.13 0.58
CA THR A 139 6.07 -13.52 0.53
C THR A 139 5.35 -13.81 -0.78
N ALA A 140 4.44 -12.94 -1.23
CA ALA A 140 3.72 -13.11 -2.50
C ALA A 140 4.67 -13.25 -3.70
N LEU A 141 5.81 -12.57 -3.67
CA LEU A 141 6.81 -12.52 -4.74
C LEU A 141 7.95 -13.53 -4.55
N LEU A 142 7.80 -14.56 -3.72
CA LEU A 142 8.88 -15.53 -3.44
C LEU A 142 9.34 -16.34 -4.65
N HIS A 143 8.48 -16.49 -5.66
CA HIS A 143 8.70 -17.33 -6.84
C HIS A 143 9.03 -16.53 -8.12
N GLU A 144 9.19 -15.21 -7.99
CA GLU A 144 9.53 -14.31 -9.10
C GLU A 144 11.00 -14.40 -9.53
#